data_AF-A0A378FXY2-F1
#
_entry.id   AF-A0A378FXY2-F1
#
_cell.length_a   1.000
_cell.length_b   1.000
_cell.length_c   1.000
_cell.angle_alpha   90.00
_cell.angle_beta   90.00
_cell.angle_gamma   90.00
#
_symmetry.space_group_name_H-M   'P 1'
#
loop_
_entity.id
_entity.type
_entity.pdbx_description
1 polymer ?
#
loop_
_entity_poly.entity_id
_entity_poly.type
_entity_poly.pdbx_seq_one_letter_code
_entity_poly.pdbx_strand_id
1 'polypeptide(L)' 'MTTPDAVVVLCTAPDEATAQDLAAKALAEKVAACATLLPGATSLYYLGRETRAGV' A
#
# COMPACT_ATOMS: atom_id res chain seq x y z
N MET A 1 -26.05 1.19 15.15
CA MET A 1 -24.71 1.65 14.75
C MET A 1 -24.81 2.12 13.31
N THR A 2 -24.39 3.34 13.01
CA THR A 2 -24.35 3.88 11.64
C THR A 2 -23.04 3.48 10.99
N THR A 3 -23.09 2.86 9.82
CA THR A 3 -21.89 2.59 9.01
C THR A 3 -21.50 3.88 8.29
N PRO A 4 -20.22 4.29 8.30
CA PRO A 4 -19.80 5.50 7.59
C PRO A 4 -19.93 5.32 6.06
N ASP A 5 -20.28 6.40 5.37
CA ASP A 5 -20.41 6.43 3.91
C ASP A 5 -19.06 6.37 3.15
N ALA A 6 -17.94 6.53 3.87
CA ALA A 6 -16.60 6.50 3.31
C ALA A 6 -15.61 5.79 4.24
N VAL A 7 -14.55 5.21 3.63
CA VAL A 7 -13.44 4.55 4.33
C VAL A 7 -12.11 5.09 3.83
N VAL A 8 -11.09 5.03 4.70
CA VAL A 8 -9.69 5.28 4.32
C VAL A 8 -8.97 3.94 4.27
N VAL A 9 -8.39 3.61 3.11
CA VAL A 9 -7.59 2.40 2.93
C VAL A 9 -6.11 2.78 2.96
N LEU A 10 -5.37 2.22 3.92
CA LEU A 10 -3.92 2.39 4.00
C LEU A 10 -3.23 1.21 3.30
N CYS A 11 -2.40 1.52 2.33
CA CYS A 11 -1.66 0.54 1.54
C CYS A 11 -0.20 0.99 1.41
N THR A 12 0.73 0.03 1.42
CA THR A 12 2.14 0.26 1.09
C THR A 12 2.42 -0.41 -0.24
N ALA A 13 3.24 0.23 -1.06
CA ALA A 13 3.79 -0.33 -2.30
C ALA A 13 5.31 -0.44 -2.14
N PRO A 14 5.96 -1.42 -2.82
CA PRO A 14 7.40 -1.63 -2.70
C PRO A 14 8.24 -0.47 -3.23
N ASP A 15 7.70 0.31 -4.17
CA ASP A 15 8.35 1.48 -4.77
C ASP A 15 7.29 2.50 -5.24
N GLU A 16 7.78 3.69 -5.63
CA GLU A 16 6.92 4.80 -6.03
C GLU A 16 6.17 4.54 -7.35
N ALA A 17 6.82 3.90 -8.32
CA ALA A 17 6.21 3.61 -9.61
C ALA A 17 5.01 2.65 -9.46
N THR A 18 5.16 1.63 -8.61
CA THR A 18 4.09 0.69 -8.26
C THR A 18 2.95 1.39 -7.51
N ALA A 19 3.27 2.32 -6.59
CA ALA A 19 2.26 3.11 -5.89
C ALA A 19 1.42 3.97 -6.86
N GLN A 20 2.10 4.60 -7.83
CA GLN A 20 1.48 5.44 -8.85
C GLN A 20 0.58 4.61 -9.80
N ASP A 21 1.06 3.47 -10.27
CA ASP A 21 0.28 2.56 -11.12
C ASP A 21 -0.97 2.04 -10.40
N LEU A 22 -0.84 1.63 -9.13
CA LEU A 22 -1.98 1.19 -8.32
C LEU A 22 -3.01 2.30 -8.12
N ALA A 23 -2.56 3.51 -7.80
CA ALA A 23 -3.43 4.67 -7.65
C ALA A 23 -4.15 5.02 -8.96
N ALA A 24 -3.43 5.02 -10.09
CA ALA A 24 -4.00 5.30 -11.41
C ALA A 24 -5.09 4.29 -11.78
N LYS A 25 -4.85 2.99 -11.54
CA LYS A 25 -5.83 1.93 -11.79
C LYS A 25 -7.07 2.08 -10.90
N ALA A 26 -6.90 2.33 -9.60
CA ALA A 26 -8.00 2.51 -8.67
C ALA A 26 -8.91 3.70 -9.04
N LEU A 27 -8.31 4.79 -9.52
CA LEU A 27 -9.02 5.96 -10.01
C LEU A 27 -9.71 5.69 -11.36
N ALA A 28 -9.03 5.03 -12.29
CA ALA A 28 -9.59 4.69 -13.61
C ALA A 28 -10.81 3.76 -13.49
N GLU A 29 -10.77 2.80 -12.56
CA GLU A 29 -11.88 1.89 -12.27
C GLU A 29 -12.94 2.50 -11.34
N LYS A 30 -12.73 3.73 -10.85
CA LYS A 30 -13.64 4.46 -9.95
C LYS A 30 -13.92 3.72 -8.63
N VAL A 31 -13.00 2.86 -8.21
CA VAL A 31 -13.07 2.16 -6.92
C VAL A 31 -12.50 3.01 -5.77
N ALA A 32 -11.78 4.08 -6.09
CA ALA A 32 -11.36 5.11 -5.14
C ALA A 32 -11.72 6.50 -5.67
N ALA A 33 -12.15 7.40 -4.78
CA ALA A 33 -12.42 8.79 -5.12
C ALA A 33 -11.13 9.63 -5.24
N CYS A 34 -10.10 9.29 -4.45
CA CYS A 34 -8.79 9.91 -4.48
C CYS A 34 -7.73 8.91 -3.98
N ALA A 35 -6.46 9.20 -4.26
CA ALA A 35 -5.31 8.52 -3.68
C ALA A 35 -4.26 9.56 -3.31
N THR A 36 -3.65 9.42 -2.12
CA THR A 36 -2.54 10.26 -1.67
C THR A 36 -1.28 9.42 -1.62
N LEU A 37 -0.21 9.87 -2.28
CA LEU A 37 1.09 9.23 -2.25
C LEU A 37 1.98 9.86 -1.18
N LEU A 38 2.60 9.03 -0.35
CA LEU A 38 3.52 9.45 0.72
C LEU A 38 4.94 8.95 0.39
N PRO A 39 5.71 9.70 -0.44
CA PRO A 39 7.05 9.28 -0.86
C PRO A 39 8.03 9.28 0.32
N GLY A 40 9.00 8.37 0.29
CA GLY A 40 10.05 8.27 1.30
C GLY A 40 9.62 7.58 2.61
N ALA A 41 8.43 6.98 2.66
CA ALA A 41 8.02 6.17 3.80
C ALA A 41 8.97 4.98 4.02
N THR A 42 9.43 4.79 5.26
CA THR A 42 10.26 3.65 5.65
C THR A 42 9.41 2.70 6.50
N SER A 43 9.21 1.48 6.02
CA SER A 43 8.53 0.42 6.79
C SER A 43 9.56 -0.44 7.51
N LEU A 44 9.41 -0.60 8.83
CA LEU A 44 10.22 -1.50 9.65
C LEU A 44 9.40 -2.73 10.01
N TYR A 45 9.91 -3.92 9.73
CA TYR A 45 9.23 -5.18 10.00
C TYR A 45 10.20 -6.27 10.43
N TYR A 46 9.71 -7.22 11.22
CA TYR A 46 10.41 -8.47 11.48
C TYR A 46 9.99 -9.50 10.43
N LEU A 47 10.92 -9.89 9.56
CA LEU A 47 10.76 -11.12 8.79
C LEU A 47 11.33 -12.25 9.63
N GLY A 48 10.52 -13.27 9.90
CA GLY A 48 10.98 -14.44 10.67
C GLY A 48 12.26 -15.02 10.07
N ARG A 49 13.14 -15.54 10.94
CA ARG A 49 14.51 -16.02 10.60
C ARG A 49 14.54 -16.78 9.28
N GLU A 50 15.37 -16.34 8.35
CA GLU A 50 15.79 -17.14 7.20
C GLU A 50 16.56 -18.37 7.70
N THR A 51 15.91 -19.54 7.77
CA THR A 51 16.62 -20.82 7.85
C THR A 51 17.01 -21.25 6.44
N ARG A 52 18.19 -20.81 5.97
CA ARG A 52 19.13 -21.59 5.13
C ARG A 52 20.34 -20.76 4.68
N ALA A 53 21.50 -21.07 5.26
CA ALA A 53 22.74 -21.32 4.53
C ALA A 53 23.74 -21.97 5.51
N GLY A 54 23.67 -23.30 5.62
CA GLY A 54 24.82 -24.07 6.07
C GLY A 54 25.84 -24.07 4.94
N VAL A 55 27.00 -23.46 5.23
CA VAL A 55 28.29 -23.85 4.66
C VAL A 55 28.58 -25.30 5.03
#